data_AF-A0AAE9AYB5-F1
#
_entry.id   AF-A0AAE9AYB5-F1
#
_cell.length_a   1.000
_cell.length_b   1.000
_cell.length_c   1.000
_cell.angle_alpha   90.00
_cell.angle_beta   90.00
_cell.angle_gamma   90.00
#
_symmetry.space_group_name_H-M   'P 1'
#
loop_
_entity.id
_entity.type
_entity.pdbx_description
1 polymer ?
#
loop_
_entity_poly.entity_id
_entity_poly.type
_entity_poly.pdbx_seq_one_letter_code
_entity_poly.pdbx_strand_id
1 'polypeptide(L)'
;MRTYMDTVPRHRRHARFDIGSLFLWKVYEGSGGVERGVERLLGEHWAVWSTFYGPELIERAAAQSNLAGIAVDSLNPADARALHIRLKGEPWYVGAMQVLPEIPLHVALFLGSLPPTFRVFEDSLYLFHRGYEVAVEDNRDYVEFESWEASRIFGAVHWEDIGVRGTIWDPYHDPEYFRRLGELDGLLQGQLSSALDELLIRCTDVDPRLTDKLHGAIKSFENHESPEGLAHVSLSCRRFSEQLADCLYPPREEKVNGRNVGKEAYRNRLWAYVAENAISSTTRKLLVANIEDLGNRIDTLDALSNKGLHAQVSTSDVNRLLLSLVVVAHDLLTLRPPGGAFRYDAYAEHIHNVTREELRRRR
;
A
#
# COMPACT_ATOMS: atom_id res chain seq x y z
N MET A 1 4.75 6.70 19.89
CA MET A 1 3.79 7.40 19.01
C MET A 1 4.39 8.53 18.19
N ARG A 2 5.10 9.52 18.75
CA ARG A 2 5.80 10.55 17.94
C ARG A 2 6.62 9.95 16.78
N THR A 3 7.48 8.97 17.08
CA THR A 3 8.29 8.32 16.06
C THR A 3 7.47 7.69 14.93
N TYR A 4 6.30 7.12 15.24
CA TYR A 4 5.39 6.58 14.22
C TYR A 4 4.86 7.71 13.32
N MET A 5 4.36 8.80 13.92
CA MET A 5 3.85 9.95 13.18
C MET A 5 4.94 10.60 12.31
N ASP A 6 6.17 10.70 12.82
CA ASP A 6 7.31 11.30 12.10
C ASP A 6 7.89 10.39 11.00
N THR A 7 7.54 9.10 11.00
CA THR A 7 8.08 8.10 10.08
C THR A 7 7.09 7.72 9.01
N VAL A 8 5.85 7.44 9.40
CA VAL A 8 4.81 6.95 8.49
C VAL A 8 4.17 8.14 7.79
N PRO A 9 4.19 8.20 6.45
CA PRO A 9 3.54 9.28 5.71
C PRO A 9 2.05 9.36 6.03
N ARG A 10 1.49 10.57 6.08
CA ARG A 10 0.09 10.80 6.50
C ARG A 10 -0.92 9.90 5.79
N HIS A 11 -0.75 9.69 4.48
CA HIS A 11 -1.67 8.88 3.67
C HIS A 11 -1.60 7.37 3.93
N ARG A 12 -0.57 6.89 4.63
CA ARG A 12 -0.40 5.50 5.09
C ARG A 12 -0.71 5.31 6.56
N ARG A 13 -1.07 6.37 7.28
CA ARG A 13 -1.48 6.28 8.70
C ARG A 13 -2.90 5.77 8.78
N HIS A 14 -3.06 4.46 8.77
CA HIS A 14 -4.32 3.80 9.11
C HIS A 14 -4.02 2.50 9.86
N ALA A 15 -3.47 2.64 11.07
CA ALA A 15 -2.99 1.51 11.86
C ALA A 15 -3.78 1.34 13.15
N ARG A 16 -3.97 0.09 13.55
CA ARG A 16 -4.44 -0.28 14.89
C ARG A 16 -3.26 -0.61 15.78
N PHE A 17 -3.34 -0.23 17.04
CA PHE A 17 -2.33 -0.50 18.05
C PHE A 17 -2.93 -1.35 19.15
N ASP A 18 -2.31 -2.51 19.35
CA ASP A 18 -2.60 -3.40 20.47
C ASP A 18 -1.39 -3.39 21.40
N ILE A 19 -1.59 -3.02 22.65
CA ILE A 19 -0.52 -2.70 23.60
C ILE A 19 -0.73 -3.48 24.89
N GLY A 20 0.33 -4.11 25.39
CA GLY A 20 0.25 -4.87 26.62
C GLY A 20 1.57 -5.48 27.04
N SER A 21 1.52 -6.38 28.01
CA SER A 21 2.70 -7.16 28.44
C SER A 21 2.82 -8.43 27.62
N LEU A 22 4.02 -8.69 27.11
CA LEU A 22 4.38 -9.94 26.46
C LEU A 22 4.85 -10.95 27.50
N PHE A 23 4.08 -12.02 27.63
CA PHE A 23 4.38 -13.11 28.53
C PHE A 23 5.29 -14.13 27.84
N LEU A 24 6.58 -13.80 27.70
CA LEU A 24 7.55 -14.63 26.98
C LEU A 24 7.71 -16.05 27.57
N TRP A 25 7.35 -16.29 28.83
CA TRP A 25 7.35 -17.66 29.37
C TRP A 25 6.42 -18.60 28.58
N LYS A 26 5.36 -18.10 27.95
CA LYS A 26 4.50 -18.88 27.03
C LYS A 26 5.26 -19.39 25.80
N VAL A 27 6.36 -18.74 25.42
CA VAL A 27 7.27 -19.20 24.35
C VAL A 27 7.98 -20.49 24.74
N TYR A 28 8.24 -20.68 26.05
CA TYR A 28 9.08 -21.76 26.59
C TYR A 28 8.26 -22.93 27.14
N GLU A 29 6.98 -22.69 27.39
CA GLU A 29 6.03 -23.70 27.81
C GLU A 29 5.85 -24.75 26.69
N GLY A 30 6.37 -25.96 26.93
CA GLY A 30 6.26 -27.08 25.99
C GLY A 30 7.24 -27.08 24.80
N SER A 31 8.14 -26.11 24.68
CA SER A 31 9.13 -26.02 23.58
C SER A 31 10.52 -26.60 23.90
N GLY A 32 10.74 -27.06 25.14
CA GLY A 32 11.97 -27.76 25.54
C GLY A 32 13.15 -26.84 25.88
N GLY A 33 12.92 -25.54 26.08
CA GLY A 33 13.93 -24.57 26.52
C GLY A 33 13.74 -23.17 25.91
N VAL A 34 14.48 -22.19 26.45
CA VAL A 34 14.42 -20.79 26.00
C VAL A 34 14.83 -20.63 24.54
N GLU A 35 15.92 -21.29 24.16
CA GLU A 35 16.51 -21.23 22.83
C GLU A 35 15.55 -21.73 21.74
N ARG A 36 15.02 -22.95 21.88
CA ARG A 36 14.04 -23.51 20.93
C ARG A 36 12.76 -22.69 20.84
N GLY A 37 12.33 -22.11 21.96
CA GLY A 37 11.17 -21.22 21.96
C GLY A 37 11.43 -19.96 21.12
N VAL A 38 12.59 -19.32 21.28
CA VAL A 38 12.98 -18.15 20.50
C VAL A 38 13.18 -18.51 19.02
N GLU A 39 13.77 -19.66 18.69
CA GLU A 39 13.87 -20.14 17.32
C GLU A 39 12.48 -20.32 16.67
N ARG A 40 11.53 -20.92 17.39
CA ARG A 40 10.14 -21.07 16.92
C ARG A 40 9.42 -19.72 16.77
N LEU A 41 9.78 -18.73 17.59
CA LEU A 41 9.25 -17.38 17.52
C LEU A 41 9.79 -16.64 16.28
N LEU A 42 11.09 -16.73 16.02
CA LEU A 42 11.70 -16.07 14.87
C LEU A 42 11.42 -16.81 13.55
N GLY A 43 10.90 -18.04 13.62
CA GLY A 43 10.64 -18.90 12.46
C GLY A 43 11.93 -19.47 11.86
N GLU A 44 11.79 -20.38 10.89
CA GLU A 44 12.96 -20.84 10.11
C GLU A 44 13.59 -19.62 9.39
N HIS A 45 14.92 -19.52 9.50
CA HIS A 45 15.83 -18.34 9.42
C HIS A 45 15.72 -17.30 8.27
N TRP A 46 14.57 -17.07 7.64
CA TRP A 46 14.39 -16.07 6.58
C TRP A 46 12.93 -15.72 6.25
N ALA A 47 11.94 -16.44 6.79
CA ALA A 47 10.53 -16.21 6.45
C ALA A 47 9.93 -14.98 7.17
N VAL A 48 10.42 -14.65 8.37
CA VAL A 48 9.91 -13.56 9.19
C VAL A 48 10.89 -12.39 9.14
N TRP A 49 10.43 -11.21 8.70
CA TRP A 49 11.24 -10.02 8.88
C TRP A 49 11.41 -9.75 10.37
N SER A 50 12.66 -9.64 10.83
CA SER A 50 12.99 -9.41 12.23
C SER A 50 14.25 -8.57 12.33
N THR A 51 14.31 -7.75 13.38
CA THR A 51 15.49 -6.96 13.74
C THR A 51 16.21 -7.54 14.95
N PHE A 52 15.72 -8.64 15.51
CA PHE A 52 16.33 -9.31 16.65
C PHE A 52 17.51 -10.17 16.20
N TYR A 53 18.63 -10.06 16.91
CA TYR A 53 19.67 -11.09 16.86
C TYR A 53 19.25 -12.20 17.84
N GLY A 54 19.12 -13.45 17.36
CA GLY A 54 18.61 -14.57 18.15
C GLY A 54 19.22 -14.69 19.57
N PRO A 55 20.56 -14.62 19.71
CA PRO A 55 21.23 -14.62 21.00
C PRO A 55 20.84 -13.48 21.96
N GLU A 56 20.62 -12.26 21.46
CA GLU A 56 20.21 -11.11 22.29
C GLU A 56 18.77 -11.28 22.81
N LEU A 57 17.88 -11.84 21.99
CA LEU A 57 16.51 -12.11 22.38
C LEU A 57 16.45 -13.25 23.42
N ILE A 58 17.30 -14.28 23.28
CA ILE A 58 17.45 -15.35 24.27
C ILE A 58 17.92 -14.80 25.61
N GLU A 59 18.98 -13.98 25.61
CA GLU A 59 19.51 -13.38 26.83
C GLU A 59 18.46 -12.52 27.54
N ARG A 60 17.77 -11.65 26.78
CA ARG A 60 16.73 -10.79 27.35
C ARG A 60 15.53 -11.57 27.83
N ALA A 61 15.12 -12.61 27.13
CA ALA A 61 13.99 -13.43 27.57
C ALA A 61 14.32 -14.32 28.77
N ALA A 62 15.58 -14.71 28.95
CA ALA A 62 16.06 -15.37 30.15
C ALA A 62 16.20 -14.41 31.34
N ALA A 63 16.53 -13.14 31.09
CA ALA A 63 16.81 -12.14 32.12
C ALA A 63 15.60 -11.28 32.54
N GLN A 64 14.62 -11.07 31.64
CA GLN A 64 13.49 -10.15 31.85
C GLN A 64 12.15 -10.87 31.68
N SER A 65 11.35 -10.86 32.75
CA SER A 65 9.99 -11.41 32.76
C SER A 65 8.92 -10.45 32.23
N ASN A 66 9.21 -9.16 32.12
CA ASN A 66 8.23 -8.12 31.80
C ASN A 66 8.66 -7.31 30.57
N LEU A 67 8.38 -7.82 29.38
CA LEU A 67 8.49 -7.03 28.15
C LEU A 67 7.13 -6.40 27.82
N ALA A 68 7.14 -5.14 27.39
CA ALA A 68 5.97 -4.54 26.76
C ALA A 68 5.97 -4.87 25.26
N GLY A 69 4.80 -5.26 24.74
CA GLY A 69 4.57 -5.49 23.32
C GLY A 69 3.66 -4.42 22.75
N ILE A 70 3.96 -4.04 21.50
CA ILE A 70 3.11 -3.20 20.68
C ILE A 70 2.95 -3.93 19.35
N ALA A 71 1.76 -4.42 19.06
CA ALA A 71 1.41 -4.89 17.72
C ALA A 71 0.80 -3.72 16.94
N VAL A 72 1.24 -3.56 15.69
CA VAL A 72 0.81 -2.48 14.81
C VAL A 72 0.29 -3.10 13.53
N ASP A 73 -1.03 -3.02 13.32
CA ASP A 73 -1.65 -3.45 12.07
C ASP A 73 -1.28 -2.48 10.94
N SER A 74 -1.32 -2.99 9.70
CA SER A 74 -1.16 -2.23 8.45
C SER A 74 0.20 -1.56 8.21
N LEU A 75 1.23 -1.87 9.00
CA LEU A 75 2.55 -1.30 8.80
C LEU A 75 3.28 -2.03 7.66
N ASN A 76 3.63 -1.31 6.60
CA ASN A 76 4.40 -1.93 5.52
C ASN A 76 5.88 -2.17 5.94
N PRO A 77 6.61 -3.06 5.25
CA PRO A 77 7.98 -3.38 5.63
C PRO A 77 8.97 -2.21 5.57
N ALA A 78 8.73 -1.21 4.71
CA ALA A 78 9.60 -0.03 4.60
C ALA A 78 9.44 0.89 5.82
N ASP A 79 8.20 1.13 6.25
CA ASP A 79 7.85 1.93 7.42
C ASP A 79 8.31 1.25 8.71
N ALA A 80 8.15 -0.08 8.80
CA ALA A 80 8.65 -0.87 9.92
C ALA A 80 10.18 -0.76 10.07
N ARG A 81 10.92 -0.84 8.97
CA ARG A 81 12.38 -0.64 8.95
C ARG A 81 12.78 0.78 9.34
N ALA A 82 12.08 1.78 8.80
CA ALA A 82 12.36 3.18 9.12
C ALA A 82 12.09 3.48 10.61
N LEU A 83 11.02 2.91 11.17
CA LEU A 83 10.70 3.02 12.59
C LEU A 83 11.79 2.36 13.45
N HIS A 84 12.21 1.14 13.09
CA HIS A 84 13.32 0.47 13.77
C HIS A 84 14.61 1.30 13.76
N ILE A 85 14.99 1.87 12.61
CA ILE A 85 16.21 2.70 12.48
C ILE A 85 16.19 3.88 13.45
N ARG A 86 15.03 4.48 13.70
CA ARG A 86 14.88 5.59 14.64
C ARG A 86 14.84 5.14 16.09
N LEU A 87 14.34 3.94 16.38
CA LEU A 87 14.17 3.42 17.75
C LEU A 87 15.37 2.62 18.26
N LYS A 88 16.21 2.04 17.40
CA LYS A 88 17.30 1.13 17.81
C LYS A 88 18.33 1.71 18.79
N GLY A 89 18.41 3.04 18.91
CA GLY A 89 19.29 3.71 19.86
C GLY A 89 18.70 3.88 21.27
N GLU A 90 17.41 3.61 21.43
CA GLU A 90 16.69 3.83 22.68
C GLU A 90 16.88 2.67 23.66
N PRO A 91 17.25 2.91 24.94
CA PRO A 91 17.51 1.85 25.91
C PRO A 91 16.33 0.91 26.16
N TRP A 92 15.11 1.42 26.01
CA TRP A 92 13.84 0.72 26.26
C TRP A 92 13.36 -0.06 25.03
N TYR A 93 13.93 0.18 23.85
CA TYR A 93 13.52 -0.51 22.62
C TYR A 93 14.37 -1.77 22.43
N VAL A 94 13.68 -2.91 22.24
CA VAL A 94 14.35 -4.21 22.10
C VAL A 94 14.51 -4.60 20.64
N GLY A 95 13.55 -4.25 19.79
CA GLY A 95 13.53 -4.65 18.39
C GLY A 95 12.10 -4.75 17.85
N ALA A 96 11.97 -5.20 16.61
CA ALA A 96 10.70 -5.45 15.95
C ALA A 96 10.78 -6.72 15.11
N MET A 97 9.62 -7.34 14.91
CA MET A 97 9.46 -8.45 13.99
C MET A 97 8.08 -8.39 13.34
N GLN A 98 7.96 -9.02 12.19
CA GLN A 98 6.69 -9.24 11.53
C GLN A 98 5.89 -10.30 12.29
N VAL A 99 4.62 -10.00 12.54
CA VAL A 99 3.67 -10.95 13.11
C VAL A 99 2.98 -11.66 11.95
N LEU A 100 3.12 -12.98 11.93
CA LEU A 100 2.55 -13.87 10.91
C LEU A 100 1.49 -14.78 11.54
N PRO A 101 0.21 -14.67 11.14
CA PRO A 101 -0.88 -15.50 11.68
C PRO A 101 -0.72 -17.01 11.46
N GLU A 102 0.10 -17.42 10.50
CA GLU A 102 0.41 -18.83 10.19
C GLU A 102 1.27 -19.48 11.29
N ILE A 103 1.97 -18.68 12.09
CA ILE A 103 2.81 -19.15 13.18
C ILE A 103 1.97 -19.16 14.46
N PRO A 104 1.62 -20.34 15.03
CA PRO A 104 0.74 -20.41 16.19
C PRO A 104 1.23 -19.63 17.40
N LEU A 105 2.56 -19.52 17.55
CA LEU A 105 3.17 -18.77 18.64
C LEU A 105 2.96 -17.25 18.49
N HIS A 106 2.94 -16.73 17.26
CA HIS A 106 2.61 -15.32 17.02
C HIS A 106 1.18 -14.99 17.41
N VAL A 107 0.25 -15.88 17.05
CA VAL A 107 -1.15 -15.76 17.44
C VAL A 107 -1.27 -15.73 18.97
N ALA A 108 -0.63 -16.69 19.66
CA ALA A 108 -0.72 -16.77 21.12
C ALA A 108 -0.12 -15.55 21.84
N LEU A 109 1.00 -15.01 21.35
CA LEU A 109 1.75 -13.94 22.03
C LEU A 109 1.30 -12.54 21.66
N PHE A 110 1.05 -12.29 20.38
CA PHE A 110 0.76 -10.94 19.89
C PHE A 110 -0.74 -10.76 19.69
N LEU A 111 -1.37 -11.62 18.88
CA LEU A 111 -2.77 -11.42 18.49
C LEU A 111 -3.76 -11.78 19.59
N GLY A 112 -3.42 -12.73 20.46
CA GLY A 112 -4.30 -13.23 21.53
C GLY A 112 -3.98 -12.73 22.94
N SER A 113 -2.84 -12.05 23.13
CA SER A 113 -2.44 -11.55 24.47
C SER A 113 -2.37 -10.02 24.56
N LEU A 114 -2.32 -9.29 23.44
CA LEU A 114 -2.29 -7.84 23.45
C LEU A 114 -3.70 -7.29 23.24
N PRO A 115 -4.26 -6.52 24.19
CA PRO A 115 -5.57 -5.91 24.03
C PRO A 115 -5.51 -4.74 23.04
N PRO A 116 -6.54 -4.54 22.22
CA PRO A 116 -6.63 -3.38 21.34
C PRO A 116 -6.80 -2.10 22.15
N THR A 117 -5.98 -1.09 21.83
CA THR A 117 -5.93 0.17 22.61
C THR A 117 -6.47 1.36 21.81
N PHE A 118 -5.98 1.57 20.59
CA PHE A 118 -6.42 2.69 19.75
C PHE A 118 -6.14 2.48 18.25
N ARG A 119 -6.77 3.30 17.42
CA ARG A 119 -6.47 3.45 15.99
C ARG A 119 -5.89 4.82 15.72
N VAL A 120 -4.89 4.88 14.85
CA VAL A 120 -4.44 6.12 14.21
C VAL A 120 -4.98 6.14 12.78
N PHE A 121 -5.67 7.22 12.42
CA PHE A 121 -6.12 7.48 11.06
C PHE A 121 -5.73 8.90 10.65
N GLU A 122 -4.85 9.02 9.66
CA GLU A 122 -4.17 10.25 9.27
C GLU A 122 -3.53 10.96 10.48
N ASP A 123 -4.09 12.10 10.89
CA ASP A 123 -3.62 12.91 12.00
C ASP A 123 -4.51 12.75 13.26
N SER A 124 -5.49 11.85 13.23
CA SER A 124 -6.44 11.63 14.32
C SER A 124 -6.16 10.34 15.08
N LEU A 125 -6.38 10.40 16.39
CA LEU A 125 -6.35 9.25 17.30
C LEU A 125 -7.78 8.85 17.66
N TYR A 126 -8.08 7.56 17.62
CA TYR A 126 -9.36 6.99 18.01
C TYR A 126 -9.12 6.02 19.16
N LEU A 127 -9.42 6.45 20.39
CA LEU A 127 -9.30 5.63 21.59
C LEU A 127 -10.45 4.64 21.64
N PHE A 128 -10.11 3.37 21.85
CA PHE A 128 -11.11 2.32 21.88
C PHE A 128 -11.84 2.28 23.22
N HIS A 129 -13.14 2.07 23.14
CA HIS A 129 -13.97 1.75 24.29
C HIS A 129 -14.99 0.68 23.90
N ARG A 130 -15.61 0.03 24.89
CA ARG A 130 -16.62 -1.02 24.64
C ARG A 130 -18.00 -0.44 24.87
N GLY A 131 -18.67 -0.05 23.80
CA GLY A 131 -19.97 0.64 23.86
C GLY A 131 -21.06 -0.17 24.55
N TYR A 132 -20.99 -1.51 24.49
CA TYR A 132 -21.96 -2.37 25.18
C TYR A 132 -21.87 -2.30 26.71
N GLU A 133 -20.72 -1.88 27.27
CA GLU A 133 -20.55 -1.69 28.71
C GLU A 133 -21.03 -0.28 29.13
N VAL A 134 -20.93 0.72 28.24
CA VAL A 134 -21.31 2.13 28.52
C VAL A 134 -22.78 2.28 28.92
N ALA A 135 -23.66 1.39 28.46
CA ALA A 135 -25.06 1.38 28.87
C ALA A 135 -25.26 1.05 30.38
N VAL A 136 -24.25 0.45 31.01
CA VAL A 136 -24.24 0.03 32.42
C VAL A 136 -23.29 0.90 33.23
N GLU A 137 -22.06 1.10 32.74
CA GLU A 137 -21.00 1.87 33.39
C GLU A 137 -20.08 2.48 32.32
N ASP A 138 -19.76 3.77 32.45
CA ASP A 138 -18.89 4.44 31.50
C ASP A 138 -17.44 3.93 31.63
N ASN A 139 -17.00 3.15 30.65
CA ASN A 139 -15.67 2.54 30.60
C ASN A 139 -14.64 3.37 29.81
N ARG A 140 -14.97 4.61 29.44
CA ARG A 140 -14.05 5.50 28.73
C ARG A 140 -12.98 6.03 29.68
N ASP A 141 -11.72 5.89 29.29
CA ASP A 141 -10.58 6.44 30.03
C ASP A 141 -10.40 7.94 29.69
N TYR A 142 -11.16 8.79 30.37
CA TYR A 142 -11.08 10.24 30.18
C TYR A 142 -9.70 10.82 30.53
N VAL A 143 -8.96 10.19 31.44
CA VAL A 143 -7.61 10.64 31.82
C VAL A 143 -6.64 10.40 30.67
N GLU A 144 -6.71 9.23 30.06
CA GLU A 144 -5.93 8.92 28.86
C GLU A 144 -6.33 9.84 27.70
N PHE A 145 -7.62 10.09 27.50
CA PHE A 145 -8.12 11.00 26.47
C PHE A 145 -7.53 12.42 26.63
N GLU A 146 -7.65 13.02 27.81
CA GLU A 146 -7.12 14.36 28.10
C GLU A 146 -5.60 14.41 27.95
N SER A 147 -4.89 13.34 28.35
CA SER A 147 -3.44 13.21 28.16
C SER A 147 -3.04 13.23 26.69
N TRP A 148 -3.76 12.50 25.83
CA TRP A 148 -3.49 12.50 24.39
C TRP A 148 -3.81 13.84 23.74
N GLU A 149 -4.89 14.51 24.13
CA GLU A 149 -5.19 15.87 23.66
C GLU A 149 -4.08 16.86 24.08
N ALA A 150 -3.63 16.79 25.33
CA ALA A 150 -2.55 17.62 25.85
C ALA A 150 -1.20 17.37 25.15
N SER A 151 -0.97 16.15 24.64
CA SER A 151 0.28 15.76 23.98
C SER A 151 0.57 16.51 22.68
N ARG A 152 -0.49 17.02 22.01
CA ARG A 152 -0.48 17.67 20.69
C ARG A 152 0.22 16.88 19.59
N ILE A 153 0.28 15.55 19.72
CA ILE A 153 0.82 14.65 18.69
C ILE A 153 -0.18 14.51 17.54
N PHE A 154 -1.47 14.54 17.85
CA PHE A 154 -2.57 14.35 16.92
C PHE A 154 -3.35 15.65 16.73
N GLY A 155 -3.92 15.84 15.55
CA GLY A 155 -4.80 16.97 15.24
C GLY A 155 -6.15 16.88 15.94
N ALA A 156 -6.62 15.67 16.23
CA ALA A 156 -7.83 15.41 17.02
C ALA A 156 -7.76 14.05 17.73
N VAL A 157 -8.48 13.94 18.85
CA VAL A 157 -8.69 12.70 19.59
C VAL A 157 -10.18 12.40 19.64
N HIS A 158 -10.55 11.14 19.39
CA HIS A 158 -11.92 10.67 19.30
C HIS A 158 -12.11 9.37 20.07
N TRP A 159 -13.36 9.04 20.34
CA TRP A 159 -13.77 7.72 20.83
C TRP A 159 -14.18 6.82 19.66
N GLU A 160 -13.79 5.55 19.68
CA GLU A 160 -14.27 4.51 18.77
C GLU A 160 -14.79 3.31 19.57
N ASP A 161 -16.03 2.92 19.30
CA ASP A 161 -16.62 1.71 19.85
C ASP A 161 -16.12 0.47 19.10
N ILE A 162 -15.40 -0.41 19.81
CA ILE A 162 -14.92 -1.67 19.23
C ILE A 162 -15.97 -2.79 19.29
N GLY A 163 -17.10 -2.57 19.97
CA GLY A 163 -18.09 -3.59 20.25
C GLY A 163 -17.47 -4.70 21.09
N VAL A 164 -17.70 -5.95 20.71
CA VAL A 164 -17.13 -7.13 21.39
C VAL A 164 -15.76 -7.55 20.84
N ARG A 165 -15.21 -6.85 19.84
CA ARG A 165 -14.00 -7.28 19.13
C ARG A 165 -12.79 -7.39 20.06
N GLY A 166 -11.99 -8.44 19.88
CA GLY A 166 -10.81 -8.71 20.72
C GLY A 166 -11.13 -9.07 22.17
N THR A 167 -12.39 -9.36 22.50
CA THR A 167 -12.80 -9.85 23.82
C THR A 167 -13.09 -11.35 23.76
N ILE A 168 -13.32 -11.97 24.92
CA ILE A 168 -13.79 -13.37 25.00
C ILE A 168 -15.14 -13.63 24.30
N TRP A 169 -15.87 -12.56 23.98
CA TRP A 169 -17.15 -12.62 23.27
C TRP A 169 -17.00 -12.46 21.75
N ASP A 170 -15.79 -12.21 21.25
CA ASP A 170 -15.52 -12.11 19.82
C ASP A 170 -15.38 -13.51 19.20
N PRO A 171 -16.34 -13.96 18.38
CA PRO A 171 -16.25 -15.27 17.74
C PRO A 171 -15.16 -15.34 16.67
N TYR A 172 -14.57 -14.21 16.29
CA TYR A 172 -13.47 -14.12 15.32
C TYR A 172 -12.11 -13.93 15.99
N HIS A 173 -12.06 -13.89 17.32
CA HIS A 173 -10.81 -13.85 18.08
C HIS A 173 -10.33 -15.28 18.39
N ASP A 174 -10.18 -16.07 17.33
CA ASP A 174 -9.75 -17.46 17.41
C ASP A 174 -8.54 -17.74 16.49
N PRO A 175 -7.66 -18.69 16.85
CA PRO A 175 -6.46 -18.97 16.06
C PRO A 175 -6.73 -19.41 14.62
N GLU A 176 -7.86 -20.07 14.36
CA GLU A 176 -8.19 -20.54 13.02
C GLU A 176 -8.59 -19.38 12.11
N TYR A 177 -9.37 -18.42 12.62
CA TYR A 177 -9.70 -17.19 11.91
C TYR A 177 -8.44 -16.39 11.57
N PHE A 178 -7.52 -16.19 12.51
CA PHE A 178 -6.26 -15.50 12.25
C PHE A 178 -5.45 -16.18 11.15
N ARG A 179 -5.31 -17.51 11.19
CA ARG A 179 -4.62 -18.27 10.13
C ARG A 179 -5.28 -18.06 8.76
N ARG A 180 -6.61 -18.13 8.67
CA ARG A 180 -7.34 -17.90 7.41
C ARG A 180 -7.14 -16.47 6.89
N LEU A 181 -7.02 -15.49 7.79
CA LEU A 181 -6.75 -14.10 7.42
C LEU A 181 -5.34 -13.95 6.82
N GLY A 182 -4.32 -14.59 7.42
CA GLY A 182 -2.96 -14.61 6.88
C GLY A 182 -2.88 -15.31 5.52
N GLU A 183 -3.55 -16.45 5.36
CA GLU A 183 -3.65 -17.16 4.08
C GLU A 183 -4.32 -16.29 3.00
N LEU A 184 -5.39 -15.59 3.35
CA LEU A 184 -6.06 -14.68 2.43
C LEU A 184 -5.14 -13.52 2.02
N ASP A 185 -4.42 -12.92 2.96
CA ASP A 185 -3.46 -11.84 2.68
C ASP A 185 -2.38 -12.30 1.69
N GLY A 186 -1.76 -13.46 1.94
CA GLY A 186 -0.77 -14.06 1.04
C GLY A 186 -1.31 -14.38 -0.35
N LEU A 187 -2.53 -14.93 -0.44
CA LEU A 187 -3.19 -15.21 -1.73
C LEU A 187 -3.50 -13.93 -2.51
N LEU A 188 -4.02 -12.89 -1.84
CA LEU A 188 -4.31 -11.60 -2.47
C LEU A 188 -3.04 -10.91 -2.94
N GLN A 189 -2.00 -10.87 -2.10
CA GLN A 189 -0.70 -10.30 -2.48
C GLN A 189 -0.11 -11.03 -3.69
N GLY A 190 -0.16 -12.37 -3.69
CA GLY A 190 0.34 -13.17 -4.81
C GLY A 190 -0.40 -12.88 -6.13
N GLN A 191 -1.74 -12.84 -6.09
CA GLN A 191 -2.55 -12.55 -7.28
C GLN A 191 -2.31 -11.14 -7.82
N LEU A 192 -2.27 -10.13 -6.94
CA LEU A 192 -2.04 -8.75 -7.34
C LEU A 192 -0.61 -8.53 -7.85
N SER A 193 0.39 -9.14 -7.20
CA SER A 193 1.79 -9.04 -7.64
C SER A 193 1.97 -9.64 -9.03
N SER A 194 1.37 -10.82 -9.28
CA SER A 194 1.41 -11.45 -10.61
C SER A 194 0.81 -10.55 -11.71
N ALA A 195 -0.33 -9.90 -11.43
CA ALA A 195 -0.96 -8.99 -12.39
C ALA A 195 -0.11 -7.73 -12.64
N LEU A 196 0.54 -7.20 -11.59
CA LEU A 196 1.44 -6.06 -11.68
C LEU A 196 2.71 -6.40 -12.47
N ASP A 197 3.30 -7.57 -12.25
CA ASP A 197 4.49 -8.04 -12.99
C ASP A 197 4.16 -8.19 -14.48
N GLU A 198 3.02 -8.79 -14.82
CA GLU A 198 2.55 -8.89 -16.20
C GLU A 198 2.34 -7.50 -16.83
N LEU A 199 1.72 -6.57 -16.10
CA LEU A 199 1.55 -5.19 -16.54
C LEU A 199 2.91 -4.52 -16.85
N LEU A 200 3.90 -4.65 -15.96
CA LEU A 200 5.20 -4.01 -16.11
C LEU A 200 5.98 -4.56 -17.31
N ILE A 201 5.95 -5.89 -17.50
CA ILE A 201 6.54 -6.53 -18.68
C ILE A 201 5.88 -6.00 -19.95
N ARG A 202 4.54 -6.01 -20.01
CA ARG A 202 3.80 -5.54 -21.20
C ARG A 202 3.99 -4.05 -21.47
N CYS A 203 4.07 -3.22 -20.43
CA CYS A 203 4.41 -1.81 -20.59
C CYS A 203 5.79 -1.66 -21.25
N THR A 204 6.78 -2.41 -20.75
CA THR A 204 8.15 -2.37 -21.27
C THR A 204 8.25 -2.84 -22.71
N ASP A 205 7.55 -3.92 -23.06
CA ASP A 205 7.53 -4.49 -24.41
C ASP A 205 6.87 -3.56 -25.42
N VAL A 206 5.81 -2.85 -25.00
CA VAL A 206 5.07 -1.93 -25.87
C VAL A 206 5.82 -0.60 -26.04
N ASP A 207 6.24 0.01 -24.93
CA ASP A 207 7.04 1.23 -24.91
C ASP A 207 7.64 1.45 -23.50
N PRO A 208 8.97 1.37 -23.32
CA PRO A 208 9.60 1.54 -22.00
C PRO A 208 9.31 2.92 -21.37
N ARG A 209 8.95 3.94 -22.15
CA ARG A 209 8.57 5.26 -21.60
C ARG A 209 7.23 5.24 -20.84
N LEU A 210 6.48 4.15 -20.90
CA LEU A 210 5.29 3.92 -20.07
C LEU A 210 5.67 3.62 -18.62
N THR A 211 6.67 2.77 -18.39
CA THR A 211 7.13 2.44 -17.03
C THR A 211 7.74 3.65 -16.34
N ASP A 212 8.46 4.51 -17.08
CA ASP A 212 8.95 5.79 -16.55
C ASP A 212 7.81 6.70 -16.03
N LYS A 213 6.71 6.80 -16.78
CA LYS A 213 5.55 7.62 -16.39
C LYS A 213 4.81 7.02 -15.21
N LEU A 214 4.66 5.70 -15.17
CA LEU A 214 4.04 5.00 -14.04
C LEU A 214 4.90 5.16 -12.78
N HIS A 215 6.21 4.95 -12.88
CA HIS A 215 7.15 5.18 -11.79
C HIS A 215 7.09 6.64 -11.31
N GLY A 216 7.05 7.62 -12.23
CA GLY A 216 6.88 9.03 -11.88
C GLY A 216 5.58 9.31 -11.11
N ALA A 217 4.47 8.70 -11.52
CA ALA A 217 3.17 8.84 -10.85
C ALA A 217 3.20 8.24 -9.43
N ILE A 218 3.66 6.98 -9.29
CA ILE A 218 3.75 6.29 -8.00
C ILE A 218 4.73 7.00 -7.07
N LYS A 219 5.92 7.38 -7.54
CA LYS A 219 6.91 8.08 -6.73
C LYS A 219 6.40 9.46 -6.26
N SER A 220 5.67 10.18 -7.12
CA SER A 220 5.06 11.46 -6.73
C SER A 220 3.97 11.26 -5.67
N PHE A 221 3.20 10.17 -5.78
CA PHE A 221 2.20 9.81 -4.77
C PHE A 221 2.84 9.36 -3.46
N GLU A 222 3.92 8.57 -3.47
CA GLU A 222 4.57 8.14 -2.23
C GLU A 222 5.23 9.30 -1.45
N ASN A 223 5.68 10.34 -2.17
CA ASN A 223 6.43 11.45 -1.58
C ASN A 223 5.65 12.77 -1.54
N HIS A 224 4.33 12.77 -1.78
CA HIS A 224 3.58 14.02 -1.74
C HIS A 224 3.52 14.59 -0.31
N GLU A 225 3.81 15.87 -0.19
CA GLU A 225 3.65 16.64 1.05
C GLU A 225 2.54 17.68 0.93
N SER A 226 2.06 17.93 -0.28
CA SER A 226 1.11 19.00 -0.59
C SER A 226 0.10 18.61 -1.67
N PRO A 227 -1.03 19.34 -1.77
CA PRO A 227 -2.02 19.16 -2.84
C PRO A 227 -1.42 19.34 -4.25
N GLU A 228 -0.40 20.17 -4.42
CA GLU A 228 0.31 20.33 -5.69
C GLU A 228 1.02 19.02 -6.10
N GLY A 229 1.56 18.28 -5.14
CA GLY A 229 2.11 16.94 -5.37
C GLY A 229 1.05 15.97 -5.91
N LEU A 230 -0.17 16.03 -5.36
CA LEU A 230 -1.32 15.22 -5.83
C LEU A 230 -1.79 15.62 -7.24
N ALA A 231 -1.74 16.91 -7.57
CA ALA A 231 -1.99 17.39 -8.94
C ALA A 231 -0.97 16.83 -9.94
N HIS A 232 0.31 16.79 -9.56
CA HIS A 232 1.37 16.18 -10.38
C HIS A 232 1.15 14.69 -10.63
N VAL A 233 0.56 13.95 -9.69
CA VAL A 233 0.18 12.55 -9.90
C VAL A 233 -0.89 12.44 -10.98
N SER A 234 -1.95 13.26 -10.90
CA SER A 234 -3.05 13.26 -11.88
C SER A 234 -2.58 13.55 -13.30
N LEU A 235 -1.71 14.57 -13.45
CA LEU A 235 -1.06 14.89 -14.72
C LEU A 235 -0.19 13.74 -15.24
N SER A 236 0.50 13.01 -14.36
CA SER A 236 1.31 11.84 -14.73
C SER A 236 0.44 10.69 -15.22
N CYS A 237 -0.70 10.43 -14.58
CA CYS A 237 -1.70 9.45 -15.02
C CYS A 237 -2.28 9.79 -16.41
N ARG A 238 -2.55 11.08 -16.66
CA ARG A 238 -2.97 11.57 -17.98
C ARG A 238 -1.93 11.29 -19.05
N ARG A 239 -0.68 11.69 -18.81
CA ARG A 239 0.45 11.47 -19.73
C ARG A 239 0.69 9.98 -20.00
N PHE A 240 0.52 9.13 -18.99
CA PHE A 240 0.57 7.67 -19.17
C PHE A 240 -0.53 7.20 -20.11
N SER A 241 -1.77 7.65 -19.90
CA SER A 241 -2.93 7.25 -20.72
C SER A 241 -2.82 7.73 -22.17
N GLU A 242 -2.30 8.94 -22.39
CA GLU A 242 -1.99 9.48 -23.72
C GLU A 242 -0.91 8.65 -24.43
N GLN A 243 0.19 8.33 -23.74
CA GLN A 243 1.25 7.48 -24.28
C GLN A 243 0.73 6.07 -24.58
N LEU A 244 -0.07 5.49 -23.70
CA LEU A 244 -0.67 4.16 -23.90
C LEU A 244 -1.56 4.17 -25.14
N ALA A 245 -2.38 5.21 -25.30
CA ALA A 245 -3.17 5.41 -26.51
C ALA A 245 -2.30 5.55 -27.75
N ASP A 246 -1.19 6.30 -27.70
CA ASP A 246 -0.25 6.43 -28.82
C ASP A 246 0.35 5.08 -29.24
N CYS A 247 0.51 4.17 -28.28
CA CYS A 247 1.02 2.82 -28.55
C CYS A 247 -0.04 1.86 -29.10
N LEU A 248 -1.21 1.84 -28.49
CA LEU A 248 -2.26 0.90 -28.86
C LEU A 248 -3.04 1.35 -30.10
N TYR A 249 -3.19 2.66 -30.27
CA TYR A 249 -3.94 3.28 -31.36
C TYR A 249 -3.35 4.65 -31.73
N PRO A 250 -2.31 4.69 -32.58
CA PRO A 250 -1.68 5.92 -33.02
C PRO A 250 -2.70 6.92 -33.58
N PRO A 251 -2.49 8.24 -33.37
CA PRO A 251 -3.44 9.25 -33.80
C PRO A 251 -3.63 9.27 -35.33
N ARG A 252 -4.86 9.54 -35.77
CA ARG A 252 -5.24 9.63 -37.19
C ARG A 252 -6.14 10.84 -37.43
N GLU A 253 -6.08 11.40 -38.63
CA GLU A 253 -6.95 12.50 -39.07
C GLU A 253 -8.39 12.03 -39.33
N GLU A 254 -8.55 10.78 -39.77
CA GLU A 254 -9.85 10.20 -40.08
C GLU A 254 -10.67 9.91 -38.83
N LYS A 255 -11.98 10.16 -38.89
CA LYS A 255 -12.91 9.81 -37.82
C LYS A 255 -13.18 8.31 -37.81
N VAL A 256 -13.15 7.70 -36.63
CA VAL A 256 -13.53 6.29 -36.44
C VAL A 256 -14.89 6.25 -35.75
N ASN A 257 -15.88 5.62 -36.37
CA ASN A 257 -17.27 5.57 -35.89
C ASN A 257 -17.82 6.97 -35.53
N GLY A 258 -17.52 7.97 -36.36
CA GLY A 258 -17.94 9.36 -36.17
C GLY A 258 -17.20 10.14 -35.08
N ARG A 259 -16.25 9.52 -34.36
CA ARG A 259 -15.44 10.17 -33.31
C ARG A 259 -14.08 10.59 -33.82
N ASN A 260 -13.57 11.71 -33.31
CA ASN A 260 -12.20 12.16 -33.56
C ASN A 260 -11.22 11.24 -32.80
N VAL A 261 -10.19 10.75 -33.51
CA VAL A 261 -9.10 9.93 -32.96
C VAL A 261 -7.74 10.60 -33.19
N GLY A 262 -7.70 11.93 -33.20
CA GLY A 262 -6.48 12.71 -33.21
C GLY A 262 -5.70 12.66 -31.90
N LYS A 263 -4.57 13.37 -31.87
CA LYS A 263 -3.59 13.35 -30.76
C LYS A 263 -4.20 13.60 -29.38
N GLU A 264 -5.00 14.65 -29.25
CA GLU A 264 -5.63 15.04 -27.97
C GLU A 264 -6.76 14.09 -27.53
N ALA A 265 -7.29 13.26 -28.44
CA ALA A 265 -8.47 12.44 -28.19
C ALA A 265 -8.11 11.02 -27.69
N TYR A 266 -7.23 10.93 -26.68
CA TYR A 266 -6.69 9.64 -26.20
C TYR A 266 -7.78 8.64 -25.78
N ARG A 267 -8.87 9.08 -25.13
CA ARG A 267 -9.98 8.19 -24.74
C ARG A 267 -10.68 7.56 -25.94
N ASN A 268 -10.95 8.36 -26.98
CA ASN A 268 -11.56 7.87 -28.21
C ASN A 268 -10.65 6.86 -28.91
N ARG A 269 -9.33 7.09 -28.86
CA ARG A 269 -8.32 6.16 -29.39
C ARG A 269 -8.32 4.83 -28.63
N LEU A 270 -8.39 4.86 -27.31
CA LEU A 270 -8.53 3.64 -26.49
C LEU A 270 -9.87 2.93 -26.74
N TRP A 271 -10.98 3.66 -26.91
CA TRP A 271 -12.27 3.06 -27.28
C TRP A 271 -12.23 2.39 -28.65
N ALA A 272 -11.58 3.01 -29.64
CA ALA A 272 -11.40 2.42 -30.97
C ALA A 272 -10.57 1.14 -30.88
N TYR A 273 -9.47 1.16 -30.13
CA TYR A 273 -8.66 -0.03 -29.86
C TYR A 273 -9.48 -1.17 -29.23
N VAL A 274 -10.27 -0.88 -28.19
CA VAL A 274 -11.13 -1.88 -27.55
C VAL A 274 -12.18 -2.42 -28.53
N ALA A 275 -12.76 -1.58 -29.38
CA ALA A 275 -13.74 -2.01 -30.38
C ALA A 275 -13.15 -2.99 -31.40
N GLU A 276 -11.89 -2.80 -31.79
CA GLU A 276 -11.19 -3.65 -32.77
C GLU A 276 -10.63 -4.96 -32.16
N ASN A 277 -10.32 -4.99 -30.87
CA ASN A 277 -9.59 -6.10 -30.25
C ASN A 277 -10.37 -6.92 -29.22
N ALA A 278 -11.45 -6.38 -28.63
CA ALA A 278 -12.27 -7.12 -27.69
C ALA A 278 -13.23 -8.08 -28.44
N ILE A 279 -13.05 -9.38 -28.20
CA ILE A 279 -13.86 -10.46 -28.79
C ILE A 279 -15.29 -10.45 -28.22
N SER A 280 -15.43 -10.34 -26.90
CA SER A 280 -16.73 -10.37 -26.20
C SER A 280 -17.36 -8.98 -26.13
N SER A 281 -18.66 -8.91 -26.44
CA SER A 281 -19.45 -7.68 -26.32
C SER A 281 -19.58 -7.20 -24.86
N THR A 282 -19.59 -8.12 -23.90
CA THR A 282 -19.58 -7.80 -22.46
C THR A 282 -18.25 -7.19 -22.05
N THR A 283 -17.13 -7.82 -22.41
CA THR A 283 -15.79 -7.30 -22.15
C THR A 283 -15.63 -5.91 -22.76
N ARG A 284 -16.06 -5.71 -24.01
CA ARG A 284 -16.03 -4.41 -24.66
C ARG A 284 -16.76 -3.33 -23.86
N LYS A 285 -17.97 -3.61 -23.36
CA LYS A 285 -18.75 -2.66 -22.56
C LYS A 285 -18.05 -2.31 -21.25
N LEU A 286 -17.52 -3.30 -20.54
CA LEU A 286 -16.80 -3.10 -19.27
C LEU A 286 -15.56 -2.23 -19.47
N LEU A 287 -14.75 -2.53 -20.48
CA LEU A 287 -13.53 -1.76 -20.77
C LEU A 287 -13.82 -0.32 -21.18
N VAL A 288 -14.84 -0.10 -22.01
CA VAL A 288 -15.26 1.26 -22.39
C VAL A 288 -15.69 2.06 -21.15
N ALA A 289 -16.46 1.45 -20.23
CA ALA A 289 -16.87 2.09 -18.99
C ALA A 289 -15.67 2.41 -18.08
N ASN A 290 -14.71 1.49 -17.94
CA ASN A 290 -13.50 1.72 -17.14
C ASN A 290 -12.63 2.86 -17.71
N ILE A 291 -12.48 2.94 -19.04
CA ILE A 291 -11.75 4.04 -19.70
C ILE A 291 -12.46 5.38 -19.47
N GLU A 292 -13.79 5.39 -19.52
CA GLU A 292 -14.60 6.59 -19.28
C GLU A 292 -14.50 7.06 -17.83
N ASP A 293 -14.65 6.17 -16.86
CA ASP A 293 -14.46 6.45 -15.43
C ASP A 293 -13.05 6.97 -15.12
N LEU A 294 -12.01 6.26 -15.59
CA LEU A 294 -10.61 6.69 -15.41
C LEU A 294 -10.40 8.09 -15.96
N GLY A 295 -10.86 8.34 -17.18
CA GLY A 295 -10.77 9.64 -17.80
C GLY A 295 -11.47 10.72 -16.98
N ASN A 296 -12.73 10.49 -16.61
CA ASN A 296 -13.51 11.46 -15.84
C ASN A 296 -12.84 11.81 -14.50
N ARG A 297 -12.20 10.83 -13.84
CA ARG A 297 -11.41 11.07 -12.63
C ARG A 297 -10.19 11.95 -12.90
N ILE A 298 -9.44 11.69 -13.97
CA ILE A 298 -8.30 12.52 -14.39
C ILE A 298 -8.75 13.97 -14.61
N ASP A 299 -9.79 14.20 -15.43
CA ASP A 299 -10.27 15.55 -15.73
C ASP A 299 -10.79 16.27 -14.48
N THR A 300 -11.48 15.55 -13.60
CA THR A 300 -12.01 16.11 -12.36
C THR A 300 -10.86 16.56 -11.46
N LEU A 301 -9.86 15.70 -11.25
CA LEU A 301 -8.71 16.01 -10.40
C LEU A 301 -7.83 17.11 -11.00
N ASP A 302 -7.61 17.11 -12.32
CA ASP A 302 -6.92 18.19 -13.04
C ASP A 302 -7.69 19.52 -12.90
N ALA A 303 -9.02 19.50 -13.01
CA ALA A 303 -9.85 20.69 -12.87
C ALA A 303 -9.85 21.25 -11.43
N LEU A 304 -9.87 20.38 -10.42
CA LEU A 304 -9.78 20.78 -9.01
C LEU A 304 -8.41 21.42 -8.72
N SER A 305 -7.34 20.82 -9.25
CA SER A 305 -5.97 21.32 -9.10
C SER A 305 -5.78 22.70 -9.72
N ASN A 306 -6.40 22.97 -10.87
CA ASN A 306 -6.28 24.26 -11.57
C ASN A 306 -7.14 25.38 -10.96
N LYS A 307 -8.11 25.07 -10.10
CA LYS A 307 -9.04 26.07 -9.52
C LYS A 307 -8.50 26.75 -8.25
N GLY A 308 -7.36 26.31 -7.72
CA GLY A 308 -6.50 27.07 -6.80
C GLY A 308 -7.05 27.40 -5.40
N LEU A 309 -8.36 27.47 -5.16
CA LEU A 309 -8.91 27.78 -3.84
C LEU A 309 -10.24 27.04 -3.59
N HIS A 310 -10.29 26.35 -2.45
CA HIS A 310 -11.43 25.65 -1.80
C HIS A 310 -11.74 24.20 -2.15
N ALA A 311 -11.21 23.62 -3.23
CA ALA A 311 -11.42 22.20 -3.53
C ALA A 311 -10.14 21.40 -3.31
N GLN A 312 -9.93 20.94 -2.07
CA GLN A 312 -8.78 20.11 -1.72
C GLN A 312 -8.89 18.76 -2.45
N VAL A 313 -7.90 18.43 -3.26
CA VAL A 313 -7.76 17.08 -3.83
C VAL A 313 -7.42 16.14 -2.70
N SER A 314 -8.27 15.14 -2.43
CA SER A 314 -7.99 14.18 -1.37
C SER A 314 -6.97 13.13 -1.83
N THR A 315 -6.07 12.72 -0.96
CA THR A 315 -5.13 11.63 -1.26
C THR A 315 -5.86 10.34 -1.60
N SER A 316 -7.02 10.10 -0.97
CA SER A 316 -7.84 8.91 -1.25
C SER A 316 -8.34 8.88 -2.70
N ASP A 317 -8.69 10.02 -3.29
CA ASP A 317 -9.16 10.10 -4.67
C ASP A 317 -8.02 9.86 -5.66
N VAL A 318 -6.83 10.38 -5.36
CA VAL A 318 -5.64 10.13 -6.18
C VAL A 318 -5.17 8.68 -6.08
N ASN A 319 -5.26 8.07 -4.90
CA ASN A 319 -4.99 6.64 -4.73
C ASN A 319 -5.95 5.80 -5.60
N ARG A 320 -7.26 6.11 -5.55
CA ARG A 320 -8.26 5.47 -6.42
C ARG A 320 -7.97 5.68 -7.90
N LEU A 321 -7.48 6.86 -8.30
CA LEU A 321 -7.05 7.13 -9.67
C LEU A 321 -5.90 6.20 -10.09
N LEU A 322 -4.87 6.04 -9.25
CA LEU A 322 -3.73 5.16 -9.53
C LEU A 322 -4.16 3.69 -9.66
N LEU A 323 -5.01 3.22 -8.75
CA LEU A 323 -5.56 1.86 -8.83
C LEU A 323 -6.37 1.65 -10.12
N SER A 324 -7.24 2.60 -10.48
CA SER A 324 -7.98 2.56 -11.74
C SER A 324 -7.06 2.57 -12.96
N LEU A 325 -5.98 3.35 -12.94
CA LEU A 325 -4.99 3.40 -14.02
C LEU A 325 -4.34 2.03 -14.25
N VAL A 326 -3.88 1.38 -13.17
CA VAL A 326 -3.25 0.05 -13.22
C VAL A 326 -4.20 -0.98 -13.81
N VAL A 327 -5.46 -1.01 -13.34
CA VAL A 327 -6.49 -1.94 -13.84
C VAL A 327 -6.76 -1.72 -15.32
N VAL A 328 -7.02 -0.47 -15.73
CA VAL A 328 -7.30 -0.14 -17.14
C VAL A 328 -6.11 -0.46 -18.04
N ALA A 329 -4.89 -0.15 -17.59
CA ALA A 329 -3.68 -0.43 -18.36
C ALA A 329 -3.48 -1.94 -18.54
N HIS A 330 -3.63 -2.73 -17.47
CA HIS A 330 -3.55 -4.18 -17.52
C HIS A 330 -4.59 -4.77 -18.48
N ASP A 331 -5.84 -4.36 -18.36
CA ASP A 331 -6.93 -4.81 -19.21
C ASP A 331 -6.68 -4.50 -20.70
N LEU A 332 -6.20 -3.30 -21.02
CA LEU A 332 -5.91 -2.89 -22.40
C LEU A 332 -4.74 -3.66 -23.01
N LEU A 333 -3.68 -3.87 -22.23
CA LEU A 333 -2.46 -4.53 -22.68
C LEU A 333 -2.64 -6.05 -22.81
N THR A 334 -3.61 -6.64 -22.12
CA THR A 334 -3.94 -8.07 -22.18
C THR A 334 -4.93 -8.42 -23.29
N LEU A 335 -5.55 -7.43 -23.94
CA LEU A 335 -6.41 -7.66 -25.13
C LEU A 335 -5.65 -8.26 -26.32
N ARG A 336 -4.32 -8.18 -26.35
CA ARG A 336 -3.49 -8.78 -27.38
C ARG A 336 -2.44 -9.72 -26.78
N PRO A 337 -2.09 -10.81 -27.48
CA PRO A 337 -0.96 -11.64 -27.08
C PRO A 337 0.34 -10.82 -27.16
N PRO A 338 1.36 -11.16 -26.35
CA PRO A 338 2.68 -10.57 -26.46
C PRO A 338 3.30 -10.82 -27.85
N GLY A 339 4.25 -9.98 -28.27
CA GLY A 339 4.96 -10.13 -29.55
C GLY A 339 4.49 -9.21 -30.69
N GLY A 340 4.01 -8.01 -30.36
CA GLY A 340 3.72 -6.96 -31.34
C GLY A 340 4.99 -6.44 -32.06
N ALA A 341 4.80 -5.61 -33.09
CA ALA A 341 5.91 -4.99 -33.81
C ALA A 341 6.77 -4.12 -32.87
N PHE A 342 8.08 -4.34 -32.89
CA PHE A 342 9.02 -3.59 -32.04
C PHE A 342 9.04 -2.10 -32.41
N ARG A 343 8.93 -1.25 -31.41
CA ARG A 343 8.89 0.20 -31.55
C ARG A 343 10.27 0.83 -31.34
N TYR A 344 10.93 1.19 -32.45
CA TYR A 344 12.24 1.83 -32.40
C TYR A 344 12.22 3.29 -31.94
N ASP A 345 11.07 3.97 -31.97
CA ASP A 345 10.97 5.40 -31.69
C ASP A 345 11.35 5.77 -30.24
N ALA A 346 11.14 4.85 -29.28
CA ALA A 346 11.60 5.04 -27.90
C ALA A 346 13.14 5.04 -27.77
N TYR A 347 13.85 4.41 -28.71
CA TYR A 347 15.31 4.24 -28.68
C TYR A 347 16.04 5.16 -29.65
N ALA A 348 15.31 5.86 -30.53
CA ALA A 348 15.87 6.62 -31.65
C ALA A 348 16.94 7.65 -31.21
N GLU A 349 16.68 8.38 -30.13
CA GLU A 349 17.61 9.37 -29.60
C GLU A 349 18.90 8.71 -29.07
N HIS A 350 18.77 7.64 -28.30
CA HIS A 350 19.92 6.91 -27.76
C HIS A 350 20.77 6.29 -28.87
N ILE A 351 20.13 5.65 -29.85
CA ILE A 351 20.81 5.08 -31.03
C ILE A 351 21.57 6.18 -31.77
N HIS A 352 20.96 7.35 -31.98
CA HIS A 352 21.61 8.48 -32.65
C HIS A 352 22.82 8.99 -31.88
N ASN A 353 22.69 9.12 -30.56
CA ASN A 353 23.77 9.60 -29.68
C ASN A 353 24.95 8.62 -29.65
N VAL A 354 24.71 7.33 -29.46
CA VAL A 354 25.75 6.28 -29.48
C VAL A 354 26.45 6.25 -30.84
N THR A 355 25.68 6.30 -31.93
CA THR A 355 26.24 6.32 -33.29
C THR A 355 27.14 7.55 -33.50
N ARG A 356 26.71 8.73 -33.03
CA ARG A 356 27.49 9.97 -33.12
C ARG A 356 28.78 9.92 -32.29
N GLU A 357 28.73 9.38 -31.08
CA GLU A 357 29.90 9.21 -30.23
C GLU A 357 30.91 8.25 -30.83
N GLU A 358 30.44 7.14 -31.39
CA GLU A 358 31.32 6.14 -32.00
C GLU A 358 31.97 6.65 -33.29
N LEU A 359 31.23 7.43 -34.09
CA LEU A 359 31.79 8.16 -35.23
C LEU A 359 32.84 9.20 -34.84
N ARG A 360 32.73 9.80 -33.63
CA ARG A 360 33.73 10.72 -33.10
C ARG A 360 34.97 10.00 -32.58
N ARG A 361 34.84 8.79 -32.02
CA ARG A 361 35.98 7.97 -31.54
C ARG A 361 36.82 7.37 -32.67
N ARG A 362 36.22 7.19 -33.85
CA ARG A 362 36.90 6.65 -35.04
C ARG A 362 37.56 7.72 -35.92
N ARG A 363 37.43 9.00 -35.57
CA ARG A 363 38.16 10.14 -36.17
C ARG A 363 39.25 10.57 -35.21
#